data_AF-A0A7Z0NJH5-F1
#
_entry.id   AF-A0A7Z0NJH5-F1
#
_cell.length_a   1.000
_cell.length_b   1.000
_cell.length_c   1.000
_cell.angle_alpha   90.00
_cell.angle_beta   90.00
_cell.angle_gamma   90.00
#
_symmetry.space_group_name_H-M   'P 1'
#
loop_
_entity.id
_entity.type
_entity.pdbx_description
1 polymer ?
#
loop_
_entity_poly.entity_id
_entity_poly.type
_entity_poly.pdbx_seq_one_letter_code
_entity_poly.pdbx_strand_id
1 'polypeptide(L)'
;MSDKRGKDGEHRALLLFSAAALRDDKLEVMRHSKTNSPDMGEDIFLSATNAWVQRFGADTNSDYKEHPVFKDRDPASNRNVRVDVKNRKVVDKPHVQKFKADIKKHGDCDTHIMFGGRLSAAAKAELEEVKQDYPSKEILHVSQDQIPKLAANWGVSQTTLFPKPDEDSK
;
A
#
# COMPACT_ATOMS: atom_id res chain seq x y z
N MET A 1 -19.61 -13.50 5.15
CA MET A 1 -18.56 -12.46 5.01
C MET A 1 -18.94 -11.26 5.85
N SER A 2 -18.00 -10.40 6.26
CA SER A 2 -18.32 -9.19 7.04
C SER A 2 -19.00 -8.15 6.15
N ASP A 3 -19.93 -7.37 6.71
CA ASP A 3 -20.54 -6.21 6.01
C ASP A 3 -19.55 -5.03 5.88
N LYS A 4 -18.39 -5.09 6.56
CA LYS A 4 -17.39 -4.01 6.60
C LYS A 4 -16.32 -4.23 5.54
N ARG A 5 -16.69 -4.08 4.25
CA ARG A 5 -15.78 -4.28 3.11
C ARG A 5 -14.45 -3.52 3.23
N GLY A 6 -14.45 -2.28 3.72
CA GLY A 6 -13.19 -1.53 3.93
C GLY A 6 -12.26 -2.23 4.92
N LYS A 7 -12.80 -2.57 6.10
CA LYS A 7 -12.08 -3.27 7.17
C LYS A 7 -11.59 -4.66 6.75
N ASP A 8 -12.37 -5.40 5.96
CA ASP A 8 -11.93 -6.67 5.39
C ASP A 8 -10.72 -6.50 4.46
N GLY A 9 -10.69 -5.41 3.68
CA GLY A 9 -9.55 -5.04 2.85
C GLY A 9 -8.29 -4.78 3.67
N GLU A 10 -8.40 -3.95 4.72
CA GLU A 10 -7.30 -3.66 5.65
C GLU A 10 -6.77 -4.95 6.29
N HIS A 11 -7.63 -5.84 6.76
CA HIS A 11 -7.20 -7.10 7.38
C HIS A 11 -6.52 -8.05 6.39
N ARG A 12 -6.95 -8.08 5.12
CA ARG A 12 -6.28 -8.86 4.07
C ARG A 12 -4.90 -8.28 3.73
N ALA A 13 -4.80 -6.96 3.62
CA ALA A 13 -3.52 -6.29 3.44
C ALA A 13 -2.60 -6.54 4.65
N LEU A 14 -3.12 -6.47 5.87
CA LEU A 14 -2.39 -6.80 7.09
C LEU A 14 -1.85 -8.23 7.05
N LEU A 15 -2.70 -9.22 6.71
CA LEU A 15 -2.27 -10.62 6.58
C LEU A 15 -1.12 -10.77 5.58
N LEU A 16 -1.20 -10.07 4.46
CA LEU A 16 -0.17 -10.09 3.43
C LEU A 16 1.15 -9.48 3.92
N PHE A 17 1.12 -8.29 4.55
CA PHE A 17 2.33 -7.66 5.10
C PHE A 17 2.91 -8.42 6.29
N SER A 18 2.07 -9.01 7.15
CA SER A 18 2.54 -9.91 8.22
C SER A 18 3.28 -11.12 7.64
N ALA A 19 2.82 -11.69 6.53
CA ALA A 19 3.52 -12.78 5.87
C ALA A 19 4.85 -12.35 5.25
N ALA A 20 4.94 -11.10 4.77
CA ALA A 20 6.21 -10.52 4.34
C ALA A 20 7.18 -10.35 5.53
N ALA A 21 6.67 -9.94 6.70
CA ALA A 21 7.48 -9.74 7.90
C ALA A 21 8.05 -11.05 8.47
N LEU A 22 7.36 -12.18 8.28
CA LEU A 22 7.91 -13.51 8.61
C LEU A 22 9.18 -13.88 7.80
N ARG A 23 9.52 -13.10 6.77
CA ARG A 23 10.65 -13.34 5.87
C ARG A 23 11.72 -12.26 5.93
N ASP A 24 11.45 -11.19 6.67
CA ASP A 24 12.34 -10.04 6.77
C ASP A 24 12.20 -9.47 8.19
N ASP A 25 13.16 -9.83 9.04
CA ASP A 25 13.17 -9.45 10.47
C ASP A 25 13.24 -7.93 10.69
N LYS A 26 13.53 -7.15 9.63
CA LYS A 26 13.57 -5.68 9.66
C LYS A 26 12.29 -5.02 9.14
N LEU A 27 11.28 -5.81 8.77
CA LEU A 27 9.95 -5.32 8.44
C LEU A 27 9.05 -5.43 9.68
N GLU A 28 8.69 -4.29 10.24
CA GLU A 28 7.68 -4.20 11.30
C GLU A 28 6.35 -3.76 10.71
N VAL A 29 5.26 -4.44 11.08
CA VAL A 29 3.91 -4.16 10.58
C VAL A 29 3.02 -3.72 11.74
N MET A 30 2.48 -2.51 11.63
CA MET A 30 1.60 -1.92 12.63
C MET A 30 0.24 -1.62 12.01
N ARG A 31 -0.83 -1.94 12.74
CA ARG A 31 -2.20 -1.54 12.42
C ARG A 31 -2.80 -0.85 13.64
N HIS A 32 -3.22 0.40 13.48
CA HIS A 32 -3.87 1.11 14.57
C HIS A 32 -5.25 0.51 14.87
N SER A 33 -5.54 0.32 16.16
CA SER A 33 -6.59 -0.60 16.62
C SER A 33 -8.01 0.00 16.67
N LYS A 34 -8.16 1.33 16.50
CA LYS A 34 -9.46 2.02 16.60
C LYS A 34 -9.59 3.13 15.56
N THR A 35 -10.61 3.01 14.71
CA THR A 35 -10.99 3.97 13.64
C THR A 35 -11.32 5.40 14.12
N ASN A 36 -11.18 5.73 15.42
CA ASN A 36 -11.48 7.03 16.03
C ASN A 36 -10.46 7.43 17.12
N SER A 37 -9.26 6.83 17.13
CA SER A 37 -8.15 7.39 17.89
C SER A 37 -7.55 8.58 17.11
N PRO A 38 -6.73 9.46 17.72
CA PRO A 38 -6.00 10.49 16.97
C PRO A 38 -4.83 9.87 16.19
N ASP A 39 -5.12 8.85 15.40
CA ASP A 39 -4.22 8.15 14.47
C ASP A 39 -4.46 8.62 13.02
N MET A 40 -5.19 9.74 12.84
CA MET A 40 -5.41 10.47 11.59
C MET A 40 -6.02 9.64 10.44
N GLY A 41 -6.52 8.43 10.72
CA GLY A 41 -7.16 7.54 9.75
C GLY A 41 -6.17 6.68 8.94
N GLU A 42 -5.07 6.24 9.54
CA GLU A 42 -4.12 5.31 8.92
C GLU A 42 -4.66 3.87 8.88
N ASP A 43 -4.48 3.19 7.74
CA ASP A 43 -4.87 1.78 7.60
C ASP A 43 -3.77 0.85 8.14
N ILE A 44 -2.55 0.95 7.59
CA ILE A 44 -1.39 0.15 7.98
C ILE A 44 -0.13 1.01 7.90
N PHE A 45 0.76 0.86 8.89
CA PHE A 45 2.08 1.47 8.90
C PHE A 45 3.15 0.38 8.88
N LEU A 46 4.23 0.60 8.12
CA LEU A 46 5.39 -0.27 8.11
C LEU A 46 6.65 0.51 8.49
N SER A 47 7.47 -0.11 9.34
CA SER A 47 8.88 0.25 9.45
C SER A 47 9.66 -0.73 8.60
N ALA A 48 10.32 -0.26 7.55
CA ALA A 48 11.00 -1.13 6.59
C ALA A 48 12.36 -0.55 6.20
N THR A 49 13.30 -1.41 5.81
CA THR A 49 14.59 -0.95 5.28
C THR A 49 14.42 -0.29 3.90
N ASN A 50 15.36 0.59 3.54
CA ASN A 50 15.39 1.17 2.19
C ASN A 50 15.41 0.09 1.10
N ALA A 51 16.24 -0.95 1.29
CA ALA A 51 16.30 -2.09 0.39
C ALA A 51 14.95 -2.82 0.23
N TRP A 52 14.21 -2.97 1.34
CA TRP A 52 12.88 -3.58 1.30
C TRP A 52 11.90 -2.77 0.45
N VAL A 53 11.88 -1.44 0.63
CA VAL A 53 10.96 -0.56 -0.11
C VAL A 53 11.29 -0.55 -1.61
N GLN A 54 12.57 -0.48 -1.97
CA GLN A 54 13.01 -0.55 -3.37
C GLN A 54 12.63 -1.89 -4.02
N ARG A 55 12.87 -3.01 -3.32
CA ARG A 55 12.46 -4.34 -3.78
C ARG A 55 10.94 -4.44 -3.94
N PHE A 56 10.18 -3.92 -2.99
CA PHE A 56 8.71 -3.89 -3.07
C PHE A 56 8.23 -3.08 -4.29
N GLY A 57 8.84 -1.92 -4.56
CA GLY A 57 8.56 -1.14 -5.77
C GLY A 57 8.80 -1.94 -7.05
N ALA A 58 9.96 -2.62 -7.15
CA ALA A 58 10.33 -3.43 -8.30
C ALA A 58 9.43 -4.68 -8.48
N ASP A 59 9.03 -5.33 -7.39
CA ASP A 59 8.16 -6.51 -7.42
C ASP A 59 6.74 -6.18 -7.90
N THR A 60 6.29 -4.97 -7.57
CA THR A 60 4.93 -4.48 -7.85
C THR A 60 4.82 -3.77 -9.18
N ASN A 61 5.83 -3.05 -9.65
CA ASN A 61 5.77 -2.29 -10.89
C ASN A 61 6.97 -2.58 -11.79
N SER A 62 6.75 -3.11 -12.99
CA SER A 62 7.83 -3.38 -13.97
C SER A 62 8.54 -2.12 -14.43
N ASP A 63 7.86 -0.97 -14.40
CA ASP A 63 8.41 0.33 -14.76
C ASP A 63 8.93 1.10 -13.53
N TYR A 64 9.10 0.40 -12.40
CA TYR A 64 9.63 1.01 -11.19
C TYR A 64 11.02 1.59 -11.44
N LYS A 65 11.19 2.84 -11.01
CA LYS A 65 12.48 3.51 -10.93
C LYS A 65 12.64 3.96 -9.50
N GLU A 66 13.82 3.70 -8.93
CA GLU A 66 14.14 4.13 -7.58
C GLU A 66 13.96 5.64 -7.44
N HIS A 67 13.33 6.04 -6.35
CA HIS A 67 13.07 7.45 -6.10
C HIS A 67 14.39 8.21 -5.86
N PRO A 68 14.61 9.40 -6.48
CA PRO A 68 15.90 10.10 -6.44
C PRO A 68 16.46 10.40 -5.05
N VAL A 69 15.58 10.62 -4.08
CA VAL A 69 15.95 10.89 -2.67
C VAL A 69 16.44 9.63 -1.95
N PHE A 70 15.95 8.45 -2.34
CA PHE A 70 16.16 7.21 -1.60
C PHE A 70 17.10 6.23 -2.32
N LYS A 71 17.37 6.42 -3.61
CA LYS A 71 18.23 5.53 -4.42
C LYS A 71 19.64 5.33 -3.82
N ASP A 72 20.25 6.41 -3.31
CA ASP A 72 21.63 6.40 -2.79
C ASP A 72 21.67 6.24 -1.26
N ARG A 73 20.50 6.07 -0.61
CA ARG A 73 20.40 5.92 0.84
C ARG A 73 20.88 4.53 1.24
N ASP A 74 21.55 4.42 2.39
CA ASP A 74 22.01 3.13 2.95
C ASP A 74 20.88 2.07 2.86
N PRO A 75 21.11 0.93 2.18
CA PRO A 75 20.13 -0.15 2.06
C PRO A 75 19.52 -0.60 3.40
N ALA A 76 20.29 -0.53 4.49
CA ALA A 76 19.84 -0.93 5.83
C ALA A 76 19.12 0.17 6.61
N SER A 77 19.12 1.41 6.11
CA SER A 77 18.45 2.53 6.78
C SER A 77 16.94 2.36 6.81
N ASN A 78 16.32 2.82 7.90
CA ASN A 78 14.89 2.66 8.12
C ASN A 78 14.05 3.69 7.35
N ARG A 79 12.90 3.27 6.86
CA ARG A 79 11.89 4.08 6.18
C ARG A 79 10.53 3.84 6.81
N ASN A 80 9.84 4.94 7.09
CA ASN A 80 8.46 4.95 7.54
C ASN A 80 7.54 4.88 6.32
N VAL A 81 6.66 3.88 6.28
CA VAL A 81 5.79 3.60 5.14
C VAL A 81 4.33 3.61 5.58
N ARG A 82 3.53 4.48 4.98
CA ARG A 82 2.08 4.46 5.11
C ARG A 82 1.45 3.68 3.97
N VAL A 83 0.57 2.74 4.29
CA VAL A 83 -0.24 2.03 3.32
C VAL A 83 -1.70 2.46 3.46
N ASP A 84 -2.31 2.86 2.35
CA ASP A 84 -3.70 3.27 2.23
C ASP A 84 -4.43 2.25 1.34
N VAL A 85 -5.29 1.45 1.95
CA VAL A 85 -5.90 0.27 1.35
C VAL A 85 -7.20 0.62 0.63
N LYS A 86 -7.29 0.24 -0.63
CA LYS A 86 -8.47 0.45 -1.49
C LYS A 86 -9.10 -0.89 -1.85
N ASN A 87 -10.07 -1.32 -1.04
CA ASN A 87 -10.87 -2.51 -1.34
C ASN A 87 -11.99 -2.23 -2.37
N ARG A 88 -11.61 -1.88 -3.59
CA ARG A 88 -12.53 -1.62 -4.71
C ARG A 88 -11.88 -1.93 -6.04
N LYS A 89 -12.69 -2.24 -7.07
CA LYS A 89 -12.17 -2.60 -8.40
C LYS A 89 -11.45 -1.43 -9.10
N VAL A 90 -12.02 -0.22 -9.00
CA VAL A 90 -11.49 0.98 -9.66
C VAL A 90 -11.31 2.09 -8.65
N VAL A 91 -10.19 2.79 -8.73
CA VAL A 91 -9.86 3.96 -7.91
C VAL A 91 -9.94 5.19 -8.81
N ASP A 92 -10.82 6.12 -8.45
CA ASP A 92 -11.09 7.35 -9.21
C ASP A 92 -10.41 8.58 -8.60
N LYS A 93 -10.35 9.67 -9.36
CA LYS A 93 -9.71 10.94 -8.99
C LYS A 93 -10.00 11.40 -7.54
N PRO A 94 -11.25 11.37 -7.02
CA PRO A 94 -11.52 11.78 -5.65
C PRO A 94 -10.82 10.94 -4.57
N HIS A 95 -10.52 9.67 -4.85
CA HIS A 95 -9.78 8.80 -3.93
C HIS A 95 -8.31 9.21 -3.85
N VAL A 96 -7.72 9.58 -5.00
CA VAL A 96 -6.34 10.07 -5.06
C VAL A 96 -6.22 11.44 -4.39
N GLN A 97 -7.23 12.30 -4.53
CA GLN A 97 -7.28 13.58 -3.82
C GLN A 97 -7.36 13.40 -2.29
N LYS A 98 -8.13 12.41 -1.80
CA LYS A 98 -8.13 12.06 -0.38
C LYS A 98 -6.77 11.54 0.07
N PHE A 99 -6.15 10.67 -0.71
CA PHE A 99 -4.81 10.16 -0.44
C PHE A 99 -3.76 11.28 -0.39
N LYS A 100 -3.82 12.26 -1.30
CA LYS A 100 -3.01 13.49 -1.28
C LYS A 100 -3.17 14.27 0.03
N ALA A 101 -4.41 14.41 0.50
CA ALA A 101 -4.70 15.10 1.76
C ALA A 101 -4.12 14.35 2.96
N ASP A 102 -4.06 13.01 2.90
CA ASP A 102 -3.45 12.21 3.96
C ASP A 102 -1.92 12.27 3.92
N ILE A 103 -1.27 12.29 2.75
CA ILE A 103 0.19 12.52 2.66
C ILE A 103 0.59 13.79 3.42
N LYS A 104 -0.21 14.87 3.31
CA LYS A 104 0.02 16.12 4.04
C LYS A 104 -0.04 15.95 5.57
N LYS A 105 -0.90 15.06 6.06
CA LYS A 105 -1.07 14.78 7.50
C LYS A 105 0.06 13.95 8.09
N HIS A 106 0.69 13.12 7.26
CA HIS A 106 1.71 12.14 7.66
C HIS A 106 3.10 12.55 7.15
N GLY A 107 3.55 13.73 7.55
CA GLY A 107 4.79 14.34 7.07
C GLY A 107 6.07 13.60 7.46
N ASP A 108 6.00 12.68 8.41
CA ASP A 108 7.08 11.83 8.92
C ASP A 108 7.24 10.50 8.16
N CYS A 109 6.30 10.16 7.28
CA CYS A 109 6.39 8.99 6.40
C CYS A 109 7.30 9.29 5.22
N ASP A 110 8.24 8.41 4.90
CA ASP A 110 9.10 8.51 3.71
C ASP A 110 8.37 8.02 2.46
N THR A 111 7.49 7.03 2.63
CA THR A 111 6.80 6.32 1.54
C THR A 111 5.29 6.29 1.79
N HIS A 112 4.51 6.52 0.74
CA HIS A 112 3.07 6.35 0.75
C HIS A 112 2.63 5.39 -0.35
N ILE A 113 1.91 4.34 0.03
CA ILE A 113 1.47 3.29 -0.87
C ILE A 113 -0.06 3.32 -0.95
N MET A 114 -0.60 3.54 -2.14
CA MET A 114 -2.00 3.25 -2.43
C MET A 114 -2.13 1.79 -2.85
N PHE A 115 -2.77 0.97 -2.03
CA PHE A 115 -2.76 -0.48 -2.16
C PHE A 115 -4.12 -1.06 -2.55
N GLY A 116 -4.20 -1.70 -3.71
CA GLY A 116 -5.43 -2.26 -4.27
C GLY A 116 -6.12 -1.34 -5.27
N GLY A 117 -7.09 -1.92 -5.97
CA GLY A 117 -7.85 -1.29 -7.04
C GLY A 117 -7.00 -0.83 -8.24
N ARG A 118 -7.65 -0.70 -9.40
CA ARG A 118 -7.02 -0.17 -10.61
C ARG A 118 -7.32 1.32 -10.74
N LEU A 119 -6.31 2.15 -10.98
CA LEU A 119 -6.52 3.58 -11.25
C LEU A 119 -7.30 3.78 -12.57
N SER A 120 -8.33 4.61 -12.55
CA SER A 120 -8.91 5.18 -13.77
C SER A 120 -7.95 6.18 -14.43
N ALA A 121 -8.16 6.54 -15.70
CA ALA A 121 -7.25 7.45 -16.41
C ALA A 121 -7.11 8.81 -15.67
N ALA A 122 -8.21 9.36 -15.18
CA ALA A 122 -8.20 10.58 -14.39
C ALA A 122 -7.47 10.43 -13.04
N ALA A 123 -7.56 9.25 -12.41
CA ALA A 123 -6.85 8.95 -11.17
C ALA A 123 -5.34 8.77 -11.41
N LYS A 124 -4.93 8.19 -12.54
CA LYS A 124 -3.52 8.11 -12.93
C LYS A 124 -2.91 9.49 -13.11
N ALA A 125 -3.58 10.37 -13.86
CA ALA A 125 -3.12 11.74 -14.06
C ALA A 125 -2.98 12.48 -12.71
N GLU A 126 -3.99 12.39 -11.85
CA GLU A 126 -3.92 12.99 -10.50
C GLU A 126 -2.78 12.40 -9.66
N LEU A 127 -2.53 11.09 -9.72
CA LEU A 127 -1.44 10.48 -8.94
C LEU A 127 -0.06 10.97 -9.39
N GLU A 128 0.13 11.21 -10.68
CA GLU A 128 1.36 11.81 -11.19
C GLU A 128 1.52 13.28 -10.74
N GLU A 129 0.43 14.06 -10.68
CA GLU A 129 0.45 15.39 -10.08
C GLU A 129 0.82 15.33 -8.58
N VAL A 130 0.26 14.36 -7.84
CA VAL A 130 0.60 14.16 -6.42
C VAL A 130 2.07 13.83 -6.22
N LYS A 131 2.68 13.01 -7.10
CA LYS A 131 4.13 12.74 -7.05
C LYS A 131 4.97 14.00 -7.26
N GLN A 132 4.52 14.91 -8.12
CA GLN A 132 5.21 16.18 -8.37
C GLN A 132 5.08 17.14 -7.18
N ASP A 133 3.94 17.14 -6.49
CA ASP A 133 3.70 17.97 -5.31
C ASP A 133 4.53 17.55 -4.09
N TYR A 134 4.94 16.27 -4.01
CA TYR A 134 5.71 15.71 -2.91
C TYR A 134 7.02 15.07 -3.38
N PRO A 135 7.97 15.84 -3.94
CA PRO A 135 9.20 15.31 -4.53
C PRO A 135 10.17 14.70 -3.51
N SER A 136 9.93 14.89 -2.21
CA SER A 136 10.69 14.28 -1.11
C SER A 136 10.08 12.97 -0.60
N LYS A 137 8.93 12.55 -1.15
CA LYS A 137 8.18 11.37 -0.70
C LYS A 137 8.07 10.36 -1.85
N GLU A 138 8.29 9.08 -1.55
CA GLU A 138 8.07 8.04 -2.55
C GLU A 138 6.60 7.63 -2.53
N ILE A 139 5.91 7.81 -3.65
CA ILE A 139 4.49 7.50 -3.78
C ILE A 139 4.31 6.35 -4.77
N LEU A 140 3.77 5.24 -4.27
CA LEU A 140 3.55 4.01 -5.03
C LEU A 140 2.06 3.71 -5.16
N HIS A 141 1.68 3.09 -6.28
CA HIS A 141 0.39 2.43 -6.44
C HIS A 141 0.62 0.96 -6.71
N VAL A 142 -0.04 0.11 -5.93
CA VAL A 142 -0.08 -1.34 -6.16
C VAL A 142 -1.48 -1.70 -6.60
N SER A 143 -1.61 -2.12 -7.84
CA SER A 143 -2.91 -2.47 -8.42
C SER A 143 -3.41 -3.83 -7.92
N GLN A 144 -4.72 -4.04 -7.93
CA GLN A 144 -5.37 -5.26 -7.45
C GLN A 144 -4.82 -6.54 -8.12
N ASP A 145 -4.45 -6.47 -9.39
CA ASP A 145 -3.88 -7.55 -10.20
C ASP A 145 -2.44 -7.93 -9.83
N GLN A 146 -1.73 -7.07 -9.09
CA GLN A 146 -0.37 -7.33 -8.63
C GLN A 146 -0.35 -8.05 -7.28
N ILE A 147 -1.41 -7.91 -6.48
CA ILE A 147 -1.52 -8.53 -5.14
C ILE A 147 -1.38 -10.06 -5.19
N PRO A 148 -1.99 -10.80 -6.14
CA PRO A 148 -1.83 -12.26 -6.22
C PRO A 148 -0.38 -12.71 -6.44
N LYS A 149 0.42 -11.92 -7.19
CA LYS A 149 1.85 -12.16 -7.39
C LYS A 149 2.64 -11.90 -6.10
N LEU A 150 2.36 -10.79 -5.41
CA LEU A 150 2.95 -10.50 -4.10
C LEU A 150 2.64 -11.61 -3.09
N ALA A 151 1.40 -12.06 -3.04
CA ALA A 151 0.97 -13.14 -2.16
C ALA A 151 1.77 -14.43 -2.40
N ALA A 152 1.94 -14.82 -3.66
CA ALA A 152 2.77 -15.97 -4.02
C ALA A 152 4.23 -15.79 -3.59
N ASN A 153 4.82 -14.61 -3.85
CA ASN A 153 6.18 -14.28 -3.43
C ASN A 153 6.36 -14.32 -1.90
N TRP A 154 5.29 -14.06 -1.14
CA TRP A 154 5.25 -14.09 0.32
C TRP A 154 4.60 -15.36 0.88
N GLY A 155 4.40 -16.38 0.04
CA GLY A 155 3.88 -17.71 0.38
C GLY A 155 2.55 -17.68 1.11
N VAL A 156 1.72 -16.69 0.81
CA VAL A 156 0.33 -16.63 1.22
C VAL A 156 -0.52 -17.29 0.14
N SER A 157 -1.31 -18.29 0.52
CA SER A 157 -2.26 -18.92 -0.41
C SER A 157 -3.31 -17.91 -0.87
N GLN A 158 -3.57 -17.82 -2.18
CA GLN A 158 -4.59 -16.92 -2.74
C GLN A 158 -5.99 -17.21 -2.20
N THR A 159 -6.29 -18.47 -1.87
CA THR A 159 -7.56 -18.89 -1.25
C THR A 159 -7.78 -18.30 0.14
N THR A 160 -6.72 -17.88 0.83
CA THR A 160 -6.78 -17.20 2.14
C THR A 160 -7.02 -15.68 1.99
N LEU A 161 -6.60 -15.08 0.87
CA LEU A 161 -6.66 -13.62 0.64
C LEU A 161 -7.89 -13.16 -0.15
N PHE A 162 -8.35 -13.96 -1.12
CA PHE A 162 -9.49 -13.64 -1.98
C PHE A 162 -10.32 -14.90 -2.23
N PRO A 163 -11.31 -15.23 -1.37
CA PRO A 163 -12.35 -16.15 -1.82
C PRO A 163 -12.98 -15.56 -3.08
N LYS A 164 -13.21 -16.40 -4.10
CA LYS A 164 -13.95 -16.00 -5.30
C LYS A 164 -15.23 -15.27 -4.86
N PRO A 165 -15.66 -14.18 -5.52
CA PRO A 165 -17.01 -13.68 -5.32
C PRO A 165 -17.97 -14.85 -5.54
N ASP A 166 -18.86 -15.11 -4.59
CA ASP A 166 -19.90 -16.13 -4.78
C ASP A 166 -20.59 -15.88 -6.12
N GLU A 167 -20.63 -16.90 -6.99
CA GLU A 167 -21.33 -16.85 -8.28
C GLU A 167 -22.86 -16.80 -8.11
N ASP A 168 -23.35 -16.83 -6.86
CA ASP A 168 -24.77 -16.90 -6.50
C ASP A 168 -25.32 -15.63 -5.82
N SER A 169 -24.70 -14.46 -5.97
CA SER A 169 -25.38 -13.21 -5.60
C SER A 169 -26.43 -12.84 -6.68
N LYS A 170 -27.65 -13.37 -6.52
CA LYS A 170 -28.88 -12.77 -7.07
C LYS A 170 -29.19 -11.46 -6.37
#